data_AF-R4YP75-F1
#
_entry.id   AF-R4YP75-F1
#
_cell.length_a   1.000
_cell.length_b   1.000
_cell.length_c   1.000
_cell.angle_alpha   90.00
_cell.angle_beta   90.00
_cell.angle_gamma   90.00
#
_symmetry.space_group_name_H-M   'P 1'
#
loop_
_entity.id
_entity.type
_entity.pdbx_description
1 polymer ?
#
loop_
_entity_poly.entity_id
_entity_poly.type
_entity_poly.pdbx_seq_one_letter_code
_entity_poly.pdbx_strand_id
1 'polypeptide(L)'
;MNKSASMGLADMMSALMMVFMFISIAFLAQLEQSHMTFTKTINTALHAEFDHDLARWKAQITDDNVVRFHAPFLLGSTKIPNDFKDVLKEFCPRYIRLLVQDEFIDGIQEVKVEGHTSKGWNKHTSWENSFINNIELSQQRAINVLSFCYLLEDPKIFLNREWLEKYFHANGLASRYDHFWCIG
;
A
#
# COMPACT_ATOMS: atom_id res chain seq x y z
N MET A 1 24.59 39.02 44.33
CA MET A 1 23.98 37.82 43.67
C MET A 1 24.25 37.91 42.17
N ASN A 2 24.91 36.89 41.62
CA ASN A 2 25.64 36.95 40.35
C ASN A 2 24.70 36.72 39.13
N LYS A 3 24.08 37.79 38.61
CA LYS A 3 23.14 37.75 37.47
C LYS A 3 23.79 37.26 36.16
N SER A 4 25.08 37.52 35.97
CA SER A 4 25.82 37.18 34.74
C SER A 4 26.06 35.68 34.57
N ALA A 5 26.24 34.92 35.67
CA ALA A 5 26.39 33.47 35.61
C ALA A 5 25.10 32.75 35.14
N SER A 6 23.93 33.29 35.51
CA SER A 6 22.63 32.74 35.09
C SER A 6 22.31 33.01 33.62
N MET A 7 22.78 34.13 33.06
CA MET A 7 22.57 34.46 31.66
C MET A 7 23.44 33.60 30.74
N GLY A 8 24.71 33.36 31.10
CA GLY A 8 25.60 32.50 30.31
C GLY A 8 25.16 31.03 30.25
N LEU A 9 24.59 30.50 31.35
CA LEU A 9 24.08 29.13 31.38
C LEU A 9 22.84 28.95 30.48
N ALA A 10 21.92 29.93 30.49
CA ALA A 10 20.73 29.90 29.65
C ALA A 10 21.06 30.04 28.15
N ASP A 11 22.07 30.86 27.81
CA ASP A 11 22.53 31.05 26.43
C ASP A 11 23.25 29.79 25.90
N MET A 12 24.01 29.11 26.76
CA MET A 12 24.60 27.80 26.46
C MET A 12 23.54 26.71 26.19
N MET A 13 22.43 26.70 26.95
CA MET A 13 21.32 25.79 26.70
C MET A 13 20.60 26.12 25.40
N SER A 14 20.40 27.39 25.10
CA SER A 14 19.75 27.85 23.86
C SER A 14 20.59 27.50 22.63
N ALA A 15 21.91 27.68 22.71
CA ALA A 15 22.85 27.27 21.67
C ALA A 15 22.83 25.75 21.45
N LEU A 16 22.83 24.96 22.53
CA LEU A 16 22.77 23.51 22.45
C LEU A 16 21.46 23.02 21.82
N MET A 17 20.31 23.61 22.18
CA MET A 17 19.01 23.30 21.58
C MET A 17 18.99 23.62 20.08
N MET A 18 19.59 24.73 19.67
CA MET A 18 19.70 25.08 18.27
C MET A 18 20.51 24.04 17.48
N VAL A 19 21.63 23.55 18.04
CA VAL A 19 22.43 22.48 17.43
C VAL A 19 21.62 21.18 17.32
N PHE A 20 20.92 20.75 18.38
CA PHE A 20 20.06 19.57 18.32
C PHE A 20 18.94 19.71 17.29
N MET A 21 18.34 20.90 17.17
CA MET A 21 17.31 21.15 16.16
C MET A 21 17.88 21.00 14.75
N PHE A 22 19.07 21.53 14.47
CA PHE A 22 19.71 21.36 13.17
C PHE A 22 20.05 19.91 12.86
N ILE A 23 20.56 19.15 13.84
CA ILE A 23 20.82 17.71 13.67
C ILE A 23 19.52 16.96 13.38
N SER A 24 18.44 17.25 14.11
CA SER A 24 17.13 16.63 13.90
C SER A 24 16.57 16.94 12.51
N ILE A 25 16.65 18.19 12.07
CA ILE A 25 16.19 18.59 10.72
C ILE A 25 17.04 17.91 9.64
N ALA A 26 18.36 17.85 9.81
CA ALA A 26 19.24 17.17 8.86
C ALA A 26 18.92 15.66 8.77
N PHE A 27 18.69 15.01 9.90
CA PHE A 27 18.32 13.60 9.94
C PHE A 27 16.94 13.34 9.30
N LEU A 28 15.95 14.19 9.58
CA LEU A 28 14.62 14.10 8.95
C LEU A 28 14.71 14.27 7.43
N ALA A 29 15.49 15.24 6.95
CA ALA A 29 15.71 15.46 5.52
C ALA A 29 16.40 14.25 4.86
N GLN A 30 17.37 13.62 5.54
CA GLN A 30 18.03 12.41 5.04
C GLN A 30 17.08 11.20 4.98
N LEU A 31 16.21 11.04 5.98
CA LEU A 31 15.19 9.99 5.98
C LEU A 31 14.19 10.19 4.84
N GLU A 32 13.74 11.42 4.62
CA GLU A 32 12.80 11.75 3.54
C GLU A 32 13.43 11.43 2.17
N GLN A 33 14.68 11.82 1.94
CA GLN A 33 15.40 11.53 0.70
C GLN A 33 15.60 10.02 0.48
N SER A 34 15.93 9.28 1.54
CA SER A 34 16.08 7.82 1.48
C SER A 34 14.75 7.16 1.12
N HIS A 35 13.66 7.59 1.75
CA HIS A 35 12.31 7.10 1.46
C HIS A 35 11.91 7.38 0.01
N MET A 36 12.10 8.62 -0.47
CA MET A 36 11.80 8.96 -1.88
C MET A 36 12.61 8.11 -2.87
N THR A 37 13.89 7.85 -2.56
CA THR A 37 14.76 7.03 -3.41
C THR A 37 14.27 5.59 -3.44
N PHE A 38 13.92 5.04 -2.28
CA PHE A 38 13.37 3.70 -2.14
C PHE A 38 12.04 3.55 -2.91
N THR A 39 11.09 4.47 -2.71
CA THR A 39 9.81 4.48 -3.43
C THR A 39 10.01 4.48 -4.94
N LYS A 40 10.88 5.34 -5.48
CA LYS A 40 11.17 5.41 -6.92
C LYS A 40 11.84 4.15 -7.46
N THR A 41 12.70 3.51 -6.66
CA THR A 41 13.41 2.30 -7.08
C THR A 41 12.43 1.14 -7.20
N ILE A 42 11.55 0.94 -6.22
CA ILE A 42 10.44 -0.01 -6.31
C ILE A 42 9.56 0.31 -7.52
N ASN A 43 9.19 1.58 -7.71
CA ASN A 43 8.33 1.98 -8.83
C ASN A 43 8.92 1.57 -10.17
N THR A 44 10.21 1.86 -10.35
CA THR A 44 10.96 1.50 -11.55
C THR A 44 10.99 -0.01 -11.75
N ALA A 45 11.22 -0.79 -10.69
CA ALA A 45 11.21 -2.24 -10.74
C ALA A 45 9.82 -2.81 -11.09
N LEU A 46 8.75 -2.23 -10.53
CA LEU A 46 7.37 -2.60 -10.82
C LEU A 46 7.03 -2.35 -12.30
N HIS A 47 7.38 -1.19 -12.82
CA HIS A 47 7.20 -0.86 -14.24
C HIS A 47 7.99 -1.82 -15.14
N ALA A 48 9.26 -2.07 -14.81
CA ALA A 48 10.11 -2.99 -15.56
C ALA A 48 9.53 -4.43 -15.59
N GLU A 49 8.93 -4.89 -14.50
CA GLU A 49 8.33 -6.23 -14.42
C GLU A 49 6.96 -6.28 -15.13
N PHE A 50 6.09 -5.28 -14.98
CA PHE A 50 4.67 -5.42 -15.32
C PHE A 50 4.17 -4.62 -16.51
N ASP A 51 4.90 -3.63 -17.04
CA ASP A 51 4.39 -2.71 -18.07
C ASP A 51 3.81 -3.41 -19.30
N HIS A 52 4.43 -4.52 -19.71
CA HIS A 52 3.98 -5.31 -20.86
C HIS A 52 2.63 -6.01 -20.64
N ASP A 53 2.23 -6.24 -19.38
CA ASP A 53 1.00 -6.94 -19.01
C ASP A 53 -0.12 -5.97 -18.61
N LEU A 54 0.20 -4.75 -18.17
CA LEU A 54 -0.76 -3.78 -17.63
C LEU A 54 -1.96 -3.54 -18.57
N ALA A 55 -1.71 -3.39 -19.86
CA ALA A 55 -2.77 -3.18 -20.85
C ALA A 55 -3.74 -4.37 -20.93
N ARG A 56 -3.22 -5.61 -20.90
CA ARG A 56 -4.02 -6.84 -20.93
C ARG A 56 -4.83 -6.99 -19.64
N TRP A 57 -4.21 -6.68 -18.51
CA TRP A 57 -4.84 -6.79 -17.19
C TRP A 57 -5.80 -5.64 -16.88
N LYS A 58 -5.88 -4.61 -17.74
CA LYS A 58 -6.58 -3.35 -17.47
C LYS A 58 -6.13 -2.78 -16.12
N ALA A 59 -4.81 -2.73 -15.94
CA ALA A 59 -4.16 -2.25 -14.73
C ALA A 59 -3.29 -1.03 -15.03
N GLN A 60 -2.95 -0.28 -13.99
CA GLN A 60 -1.95 0.79 -14.03
C GLN A 60 -1.13 0.77 -12.74
N ILE A 61 0.10 1.24 -12.80
CA ILE A 61 0.95 1.44 -11.63
C ILE A 61 1.00 2.95 -11.40
N THR A 62 0.79 3.38 -10.16
CA THR A 62 0.91 4.80 -9.80
C THR A 62 2.30 5.11 -9.24
N ASP A 63 2.67 6.38 -9.21
CA ASP A 63 3.94 6.85 -8.64
C ASP A 63 4.16 6.40 -7.18
N ASP A 64 3.07 6.21 -6.43
CA ASP A 64 3.07 5.71 -5.04
C ASP A 64 3.11 4.17 -4.94
N ASN A 65 3.58 3.46 -5.97
CA ASN A 65 3.74 1.99 -6.02
C ASN A 65 2.45 1.16 -5.95
N VAL A 66 1.29 1.80 -6.13
CA VAL A 66 -0.01 1.10 -6.14
C VAL A 66 -0.30 0.53 -7.53
N VAL A 67 -0.49 -0.77 -7.61
CA VAL A 67 -1.01 -1.46 -8.80
C VAL A 67 -2.53 -1.46 -8.76
N ARG A 68 -3.16 -0.68 -9.66
CA ARG A 68 -4.62 -0.49 -9.73
C ARG A 68 -5.24 -1.29 -10.87
N PHE A 69 -6.09 -2.26 -10.55
CA PHE A 69 -6.91 -3.02 -11.50
C PHE A 69 -8.29 -2.37 -11.68
N HIS A 70 -8.72 -2.17 -12.93
CA HIS A 70 -9.94 -1.42 -13.25
C HIS A 70 -11.16 -2.35 -13.31
N ALA A 71 -12.13 -2.10 -12.42
CA ALA A 71 -13.43 -2.79 -12.36
C ALA A 71 -13.39 -4.34 -12.47
N PRO A 72 -12.57 -5.06 -11.68
CA PRO A 72 -12.44 -6.50 -11.80
C PRO A 72 -13.59 -7.31 -11.19
N PHE A 73 -14.56 -6.68 -10.51
CA PHE A 73 -15.69 -7.39 -9.87
C PHE A 73 -17.03 -7.00 -10.47
N LEU A 74 -17.94 -7.98 -10.54
CA LEU A 74 -19.34 -7.75 -10.85
C LEU A 74 -20.00 -6.89 -9.75
N LEU A 75 -21.01 -6.09 -10.12
CA LEU A 75 -21.75 -5.23 -9.20
C LEU A 75 -22.31 -6.04 -8.02
N GLY A 76 -22.08 -5.57 -6.79
CA GLY A 76 -22.57 -6.23 -5.56
C GLY A 76 -21.96 -7.59 -5.23
N SER A 77 -21.08 -8.14 -6.08
CA SER A 77 -20.48 -9.46 -5.86
C SER A 77 -19.14 -9.36 -5.14
N THR A 78 -18.88 -10.30 -4.22
CA THR A 78 -17.56 -10.51 -3.60
C THR A 78 -16.73 -11.57 -4.32
N LYS A 79 -17.34 -12.32 -5.25
CA LYS A 79 -16.69 -13.41 -5.95
C LYS A 79 -15.72 -12.86 -6.99
N ILE A 80 -14.45 -13.29 -6.91
CA ILE A 80 -13.43 -12.98 -7.92
C ILE A 80 -13.82 -13.63 -9.25
N PRO A 81 -14.01 -12.86 -10.34
CA PRO A 81 -14.29 -13.41 -11.66
C PRO A 81 -13.14 -14.25 -12.19
N ASN A 82 -13.44 -15.22 -13.07
CA ASN A 82 -12.43 -16.15 -13.57
C ASN A 82 -11.30 -15.43 -14.31
N ASP A 83 -11.63 -14.49 -15.20
CA ASP A 83 -10.64 -13.70 -15.93
C ASP A 83 -9.70 -12.95 -14.97
N PHE A 84 -10.22 -12.43 -13.86
CA PHE A 84 -9.40 -11.76 -12.86
C PHE A 84 -8.56 -12.74 -12.03
N LYS A 85 -9.06 -13.95 -11.76
CA LYS A 85 -8.24 -15.01 -11.14
C LYS A 85 -7.03 -15.36 -12.01
N ASP A 86 -7.20 -15.39 -13.33
CA ASP A 86 -6.09 -15.69 -14.25
C ASP A 86 -5.05 -14.56 -14.23
N VAL A 87 -5.48 -13.31 -14.17
CA VAL A 87 -4.58 -12.17 -13.90
C VAL A 87 -3.84 -12.34 -12.57
N LEU A 88 -4.55 -12.67 -11.48
CA LEU A 88 -3.94 -12.81 -10.15
C LEU A 88 -2.94 -13.97 -10.07
N LYS A 89 -3.18 -15.07 -10.79
CA LYS A 89 -2.23 -16.20 -10.89
C LYS A 89 -0.91 -15.79 -11.54
N GLU A 90 -0.94 -14.87 -12.51
CA GLU A 90 0.27 -14.33 -13.14
C GLU A 90 0.92 -13.26 -12.25
N PHE A 91 0.11 -12.33 -11.74
CA PHE A 91 0.57 -11.15 -11.01
C PHE A 91 1.16 -11.49 -9.63
N CYS A 92 0.40 -12.17 -8.77
CA CYS A 92 0.75 -12.31 -7.35
C CYS A 92 2.10 -12.98 -7.11
N PRO A 93 2.44 -14.12 -7.75
CA PRO A 93 3.75 -14.74 -7.55
C PRO A 93 4.92 -13.87 -8.02
N ARG A 94 4.73 -13.09 -9.10
CA ARG A 94 5.76 -12.19 -9.64
C ARG A 94 5.94 -10.97 -8.73
N TYR A 95 4.84 -10.42 -8.24
CA TYR A 95 4.82 -9.27 -7.35
C TYR A 95 5.49 -9.60 -6.02
N ILE A 96 5.11 -10.71 -5.39
CA ILE A 96 5.72 -11.18 -4.14
C ILE A 96 7.22 -11.44 -4.32
N ARG A 97 7.61 -12.11 -5.42
CA ARG A 97 9.02 -12.34 -5.72
C ARG A 97 9.82 -11.04 -5.86
N LEU A 98 9.23 -10.00 -6.46
CA LEU A 98 9.89 -8.69 -6.59
C LEU A 98 10.08 -8.06 -5.20
N LEU A 99 9.02 -8.04 -4.39
CA LEU A 99 9.06 -7.41 -3.06
C LEU A 99 10.01 -8.07 -2.06
N VAL A 100 10.20 -9.39 -2.15
CA VAL A 100 11.10 -10.14 -1.25
C VAL A 100 12.55 -10.20 -1.73
N GLN A 101 12.93 -9.44 -2.76
CA GLN A 101 14.34 -9.29 -3.14
C GLN A 101 15.11 -8.57 -2.03
N ASP A 102 16.39 -8.92 -1.85
CA ASP A 102 17.27 -8.33 -0.83
C ASP A 102 17.30 -6.79 -0.87
N GLU A 103 17.11 -6.20 -2.05
CA GLU A 103 17.06 -4.74 -2.25
C GLU A 103 15.83 -4.08 -1.58
N PHE A 104 14.71 -4.81 -1.45
CA PHE A 104 13.42 -4.24 -1.03
C PHE A 104 12.92 -4.79 0.30
N ILE A 105 13.24 -6.03 0.64
CA ILE A 105 12.59 -6.79 1.72
C ILE A 105 12.61 -6.08 3.08
N ASP A 106 13.71 -5.41 3.42
CA ASP A 106 13.87 -4.72 4.71
C ASP A 106 13.20 -3.33 4.74
N GLY A 107 12.94 -2.74 3.57
CA GLY A 107 12.30 -1.43 3.45
C GLY A 107 10.77 -1.48 3.39
N ILE A 108 10.19 -2.67 3.18
CA ILE A 108 8.74 -2.84 3.11
C ILE A 108 8.15 -2.95 4.51
N GLN A 109 7.28 -2.01 4.84
CA GLN A 109 6.57 -2.01 6.12
C GLN A 109 5.23 -2.73 6.05
N GLU A 110 4.59 -2.70 4.89
CA GLU A 110 3.24 -3.25 4.67
C GLU A 110 2.98 -3.38 3.16
N VAL A 111 2.17 -4.36 2.79
CA VAL A 111 1.56 -4.53 1.47
C VAL A 111 0.06 -4.68 1.67
N LYS A 112 -0.73 -3.78 1.10
CA LYS A 112 -2.19 -3.73 1.25
C LYS A 112 -2.88 -4.18 -0.02
N VAL A 113 -3.84 -5.07 0.13
CA VAL A 113 -4.89 -5.30 -0.86
C VAL A 113 -6.08 -4.42 -0.49
N GLU A 114 -6.43 -3.46 -1.33
CA GLU A 114 -7.54 -2.54 -1.06
C GLU A 114 -8.68 -2.70 -2.06
N GLY A 115 -9.89 -2.77 -1.51
CA GLY A 115 -11.12 -2.75 -2.28
C GLY A 115 -11.79 -1.40 -2.31
N HIS A 116 -12.27 -1.00 -3.49
CA HIS A 116 -13.17 0.15 -3.61
C HIS A 116 -14.52 -0.25 -4.21
N THR A 117 -15.58 0.28 -3.61
CA THR A 117 -16.96 0.19 -4.07
C THR A 117 -17.47 1.61 -4.34
N SER A 118 -18.27 1.78 -5.40
CA SER A 118 -18.89 3.07 -5.74
C SER A 118 -20.38 3.09 -5.32
N LYS A 119 -21.09 4.16 -5.68
CA LYS A 119 -22.51 4.35 -5.36
C LYS A 119 -23.39 3.45 -6.23
N GLY A 120 -23.87 2.35 -5.65
CA GLY A 120 -24.76 1.41 -6.32
C GLY A 120 -25.85 0.82 -5.44
N TRP A 121 -26.33 1.56 -4.43
CA TRP A 121 -27.46 1.10 -3.59
C TRP A 121 -28.77 1.73 -4.07
N ASN A 122 -29.84 0.92 -4.05
CA ASN A 122 -31.17 1.26 -4.57
C ASN A 122 -31.68 2.62 -4.07
N LYS A 123 -32.61 3.25 -4.81
CA LYS A 123 -33.28 4.54 -4.44
C LYS A 123 -34.00 4.54 -3.08
N HIS A 124 -34.05 3.41 -2.38
CA HIS A 124 -34.71 3.21 -1.09
C HIS A 124 -33.75 2.94 0.08
N THR A 125 -32.43 2.89 -0.15
CA THR A 125 -31.45 2.67 0.92
C THR A 125 -30.98 4.01 1.48
N SER A 126 -30.98 4.17 2.81
CA SER A 126 -30.37 5.35 3.43
C SER A 126 -28.89 5.44 3.06
N TRP A 127 -28.33 6.65 3.12
CA TRP A 127 -26.92 6.85 2.87
C TRP A 127 -26.08 6.05 3.88
N GLU A 128 -26.40 6.14 5.16
CA GLU A 128 -25.69 5.43 6.23
C GLU A 128 -25.60 3.92 5.97
N ASN A 129 -26.70 3.28 5.55
CA ASN A 129 -26.70 1.85 5.22
C ASN A 129 -25.90 1.55 3.95
N SER A 130 -25.98 2.42 2.94
CA SER A 130 -25.21 2.28 1.70
C SER A 130 -23.71 2.41 1.95
N PHE A 131 -23.30 3.25 2.91
CA PHE A 131 -21.92 3.39 3.34
C PHE A 131 -21.39 2.09 3.95
N ILE A 132 -22.09 1.60 4.97
CA ILE A 132 -21.68 0.41 5.73
C ILE A 132 -21.61 -0.80 4.81
N ASN A 133 -22.62 -0.99 3.96
CA ASN A 133 -22.62 -2.11 3.03
C ASN A 133 -21.50 -1.99 1.99
N ASN A 134 -21.13 -0.77 1.59
CA ASN A 134 -20.00 -0.55 0.68
C ASN A 134 -18.65 -0.87 1.33
N ILE A 135 -18.46 -0.53 2.61
CA ILE A 135 -17.28 -0.91 3.40
C ILE A 135 -17.21 -2.43 3.53
N GLU A 136 -18.31 -3.07 3.92
CA GLU A 136 -18.33 -4.53 4.10
C GLU A 136 -18.03 -5.24 2.78
N LEU A 137 -18.65 -4.81 1.68
CA LEU A 137 -18.41 -5.36 0.35
C LEU A 137 -16.96 -5.17 -0.10
N SER A 138 -16.37 -3.99 0.11
CA SER A 138 -14.97 -3.76 -0.27
C SER A 138 -14.00 -4.56 0.59
N GLN A 139 -14.25 -4.68 1.90
CA GLN A 139 -13.46 -5.50 2.81
C GLN A 139 -13.50 -6.98 2.41
N GLN A 140 -14.68 -7.53 2.17
CA GLN A 140 -14.83 -8.93 1.78
C GLN A 140 -14.14 -9.24 0.45
N ARG A 141 -14.21 -8.33 -0.51
CA ARG A 141 -13.48 -8.49 -1.78
C ARG A 141 -11.97 -8.46 -1.56
N ALA A 142 -11.46 -7.60 -0.67
CA ALA A 142 -10.03 -7.49 -0.38
C ALA A 142 -9.51 -8.75 0.29
N ILE A 143 -10.26 -9.27 1.27
CA ILE A 143 -9.98 -10.55 1.91
C ILE A 143 -9.97 -11.67 0.87
N ASN A 144 -10.94 -11.69 -0.06
CA ASN A 144 -11.00 -12.73 -1.09
C ASN A 144 -9.78 -12.70 -2.01
N VAL A 145 -9.35 -11.52 -2.47
CA VAL A 145 -8.17 -11.36 -3.34
C VAL A 145 -6.89 -11.78 -2.59
N LEU A 146 -6.71 -11.29 -1.36
CA LEU A 146 -5.58 -11.68 -0.52
C LEU A 146 -5.56 -13.19 -0.31
N SER A 147 -6.70 -13.77 0.09
CA SER A 147 -6.83 -15.21 0.32
C SER A 147 -6.53 -16.02 -0.94
N PHE A 148 -7.02 -15.56 -2.09
CA PHE A 148 -6.75 -16.21 -3.37
C PHE A 148 -5.25 -16.22 -3.65
N CYS A 149 -4.57 -15.08 -3.52
CA CYS A 149 -3.13 -15.00 -3.74
C CYS A 149 -2.34 -15.82 -2.72
N TYR A 150 -2.65 -15.74 -1.44
CA TYR A 150 -1.96 -16.51 -0.39
C TYR A 150 -2.12 -18.03 -0.56
N LEU A 151 -3.25 -18.49 -1.10
CA LEU A 151 -3.55 -19.91 -1.32
C LEU A 151 -3.11 -20.44 -2.69
N LEU A 152 -2.49 -19.62 -3.55
CA LEU A 152 -1.95 -20.11 -4.82
C LEU A 152 -0.87 -21.17 -4.59
N GLU A 153 -0.97 -22.27 -5.32
CA GLU A 153 0.05 -23.33 -5.37
C GLU A 153 1.24 -22.89 -6.25
N ASP A 154 1.96 -21.84 -5.80
CA ASP A 154 3.18 -21.35 -6.44
C ASP A 154 4.34 -21.37 -5.44
N PRO A 155 5.52 -21.94 -5.80
CA PRO A 155 6.68 -21.97 -4.91
C PRO A 155 7.11 -20.60 -4.38
N LYS A 156 6.99 -19.53 -5.18
CA LYS A 156 7.34 -18.15 -4.79
C LYS A 156 6.46 -17.65 -3.64
N ILE A 157 5.24 -18.17 -3.53
CA ILE A 157 4.31 -17.80 -2.47
C ILE A 157 4.56 -18.69 -1.25
N PHE A 158 4.69 -20.00 -1.47
CA PHE A 158 4.96 -20.96 -0.40
C PHE A 158 6.23 -20.64 0.38
N LEU A 159 7.33 -20.30 -0.32
CA LEU A 159 8.61 -19.98 0.30
C LEU A 159 8.58 -18.69 1.13
N ASN A 160 7.64 -17.78 0.84
CA ASN A 160 7.56 -16.46 1.46
C ASN A 160 6.35 -16.32 2.41
N ARG A 161 5.73 -17.42 2.85
CA ARG A 161 4.53 -17.37 3.70
C ARG A 161 4.72 -16.61 5.00
N GLU A 162 5.84 -16.80 5.68
CA GLU A 162 6.14 -16.09 6.93
C GLU A 162 6.22 -14.58 6.71
N TRP A 163 6.82 -14.15 5.59
CA TRP A 163 6.87 -12.74 5.21
C TRP A 163 5.46 -12.21 4.86
N LEU A 164 4.68 -12.97 4.11
CA LEU A 164 3.29 -12.60 3.77
C LEU A 164 2.40 -12.47 5.00
N GLU A 165 2.50 -13.39 5.96
CA GLU A 165 1.71 -13.34 7.20
C GLU A 165 2.03 -12.11 8.05
N LYS A 166 3.26 -11.60 7.94
CA LYS A 166 3.70 -10.40 8.66
C LYS A 166 3.35 -9.10 7.96
N TYR A 167 3.40 -9.06 6.62
CA TYR A 167 3.37 -7.80 5.87
C TYR A 167 2.19 -7.68 4.89
N PHE A 168 1.51 -8.76 4.53
CA PHE A 168 0.44 -8.75 3.53
C PHE A 168 -0.94 -8.68 4.20
N HIS A 169 -1.65 -7.57 3.99
CA HIS A 169 -2.91 -7.25 4.68
C HIS A 169 -4.02 -6.85 3.70
N ALA A 170 -5.28 -6.99 4.12
CA ALA A 170 -6.44 -6.68 3.29
C ALA A 170 -7.35 -5.64 3.97
N ASN A 171 -7.62 -4.53 3.25
CA ASN A 171 -8.39 -3.40 3.75
C ASN A 171 -9.57 -3.07 2.82
N GLY A 172 -10.74 -2.84 3.41
CA GLY A 172 -11.94 -2.37 2.72
C GLY A 172 -12.12 -0.87 2.89
N LEU A 173 -12.23 -0.15 1.77
CA LEU A 173 -12.52 1.29 1.76
C LEU A 173 -13.86 1.56 1.09
N ALA A 174 -14.61 2.54 1.59
CA ALA A 174 -15.74 3.11 0.88
C ALA A 174 -15.35 4.50 0.36
N SER A 175 -15.35 4.65 -0.97
CA SER A 175 -15.04 5.93 -1.63
C SER A 175 -16.29 6.53 -2.27
N ARG A 176 -16.30 7.87 -2.35
CA ARG A 176 -17.33 8.63 -3.07
C ARG A 176 -17.06 8.69 -4.58
N TYR A 177 -15.83 8.38 -5.01
CA TYR A 177 -15.37 8.46 -6.40
C TYR A 177 -14.58 7.19 -6.78
N ASP A 178 -15.05 6.53 -7.84
CA ASP A 178 -14.49 5.41 -8.63
C ASP A 178 -14.24 4.01 -8.02
N HIS A 179 -14.24 3.02 -8.94
CA HIS A 179 -14.06 1.59 -8.71
C HIS A 179 -12.66 1.13 -9.14
N PHE A 180 -11.72 1.08 -8.21
CA PHE A 180 -10.39 0.51 -8.46
C PHE A 180 -10.06 -0.56 -7.41
N TRP A 181 -9.13 -1.44 -7.76
CA TRP A 181 -8.57 -2.45 -6.87
C TRP A 181 -7.09 -2.23 -6.78
N CYS A 182 -6.58 -2.09 -5.57
CA CYS A 182 -5.20 -1.68 -5.35
C CYS A 182 -4.43 -2.81 -4.67
N ILE A 183 -3.24 -3.11 -5.14
CA ILE A 183 -2.22 -3.82 -4.37
C ILE A 183 -0.99 -2.91 -4.34
N GLY A 184 -0.57 -2.48 -3.16
CA GLY A 184 0.50 -1.50 -2.97
C GLY A 184 1.01 -1.44 -1.54
#